data_AF-A0A9J7A7F8-F1
#
_entry.id   AF-A0A9J7A7F8-F1
#
_cell.length_a   1.000
_cell.length_b   1.000
_cell.length_c   1.000
_cell.angle_alpha   90.00
_cell.angle_beta   90.00
_cell.angle_gamma   90.00
#
_symmetry.space_group_name_H-M   'P 1'
#
loop_
_entity.id
_entity.type
_entity.pdbx_description
1 polymer ?
#
loop_
_entity_poly.entity_id
_entity_poly.type
_entity_poly.pdbx_seq_one_letter_code
_entity_poly.pdbx_strand_id
1 'polypeptide(L)'
;MERHLLWIALALAVNASADHNYQYSCQLDGETRLIEVAYLLPDQAVPCEVRYQKSDDEVEVLWRADNQEGFCESKAKQMVKEHSQWGFTCDTSQEPEGSVSMSLY
;
A
#
# COMPACT_ATOMS: atom_id res chain seq x y z
N MET A 1 5.31 59.73 -1.38
CA MET A 1 4.54 58.97 -2.37
C MET A 1 4.96 57.53 -2.26
N GLU A 2 4.27 56.84 -1.36
CA GLU A 2 4.39 55.42 -1.10
C GLU A 2 3.85 54.67 -2.32
N ARG A 3 4.59 53.71 -2.85
CA ARG A 3 4.04 52.75 -3.81
C ARG A 3 4.53 51.36 -3.48
N HIS A 4 3.93 50.87 -2.40
CA HIS A 4 3.54 49.49 -2.14
C HIS A 4 4.29 48.41 -2.90
N LEU A 5 5.18 47.76 -2.14
CA LEU A 5 5.47 46.33 -2.14
C LEU A 5 4.32 45.49 -2.72
N LEU A 6 4.57 44.76 -3.80
CA LEU A 6 3.76 43.60 -4.17
C LEU A 6 4.70 42.44 -4.55
N TRP A 7 5.21 41.79 -3.51
CA TRP A 7 5.77 40.45 -3.59
C TRP A 7 4.60 39.48 -3.75
N ILE A 8 4.30 39.08 -4.99
CA ILE A 8 3.34 38.00 -5.24
C ILE A 8 4.06 36.68 -4.96
N ALA A 9 3.92 36.18 -3.74
CA ALA A 9 4.29 34.80 -3.41
C ALA A 9 3.19 33.89 -3.96
N LEU A 10 3.43 33.30 -5.12
CA LEU A 10 2.57 32.28 -5.72
C LEU A 10 2.75 30.98 -4.93
N ALA A 11 1.86 30.72 -3.96
CA ALA A 11 1.81 29.44 -3.26
C ALA A 11 1.26 28.37 -4.20
N LEU A 12 2.14 27.51 -4.72
CA LEU A 12 1.74 26.30 -5.42
C LEU A 12 1.17 25.32 -4.39
N ALA A 13 -0.14 25.05 -4.46
CA ALA A 13 -0.76 23.99 -3.68
C ALA A 13 -0.20 22.63 -4.17
N VAL A 14 0.59 21.97 -3.32
CA VAL A 14 0.99 20.58 -3.54
C VAL A 14 -0.24 19.72 -3.26
N ASN A 15 -0.89 19.24 -4.32
CA ASN A 15 -1.92 18.22 -4.19
C ASN A 15 -1.21 16.89 -3.91
N ALA A 16 -1.20 16.45 -2.65
CA ALA A 16 -0.79 15.10 -2.30
C ALA A 16 -1.92 14.15 -2.71
N SER A 17 -1.75 13.42 -3.81
CA SER A 17 -2.58 12.26 -4.10
C SER A 17 -2.21 11.16 -3.11
N ALA A 18 -3.15 10.77 -2.25
CA ALA A 18 -2.99 9.58 -1.43
C ALA A 18 -3.03 8.36 -2.36
N ASP A 19 -1.85 7.79 -2.63
CA ASP A 19 -1.73 6.48 -3.21
C ASP A 19 -2.28 5.49 -2.17
N HIS A 20 -3.41 4.84 -2.46
CA HIS A 20 -4.07 3.93 -1.52
C HIS A 20 -3.33 2.58 -1.41
N ASN A 21 -2.22 2.41 -2.13
CA ASN A 21 -1.39 1.22 -2.06
C ASN A 21 -0.79 1.10 -0.66
N TYR A 22 -0.56 -0.14 -0.25
CA TYR A 22 0.06 -0.42 1.03
C TYR A 22 0.87 -1.70 0.97
N GLN A 23 1.83 -1.85 1.88
CA GLN A 23 2.72 -2.99 1.91
C GLN A 23 2.94 -3.54 3.32
N TYR A 24 3.20 -4.84 3.38
CA TYR A 24 3.71 -5.53 4.56
C TYR A 24 5.21 -5.78 4.38
N SER A 25 6.00 -5.46 5.41
CA SER A 25 7.42 -5.83 5.48
C SER A 25 7.60 -7.02 6.41
N CYS A 26 8.01 -8.15 5.87
CA CYS A 26 8.25 -9.40 6.58
C CYS A 26 9.76 -9.65 6.72
N GLN A 27 10.25 -9.88 7.94
CA GLN A 27 11.69 -10.06 8.21
C GLN A 27 11.99 -11.38 8.94
N LEU A 28 13.09 -12.03 8.54
CA LEU A 28 13.64 -13.23 9.19
C LEU A 28 15.16 -13.28 8.96
N ASP A 29 15.96 -13.34 10.03
CA ASP A 29 17.42 -13.52 9.97
C ASP A 29 18.17 -12.61 8.98
N GLY A 30 17.70 -11.37 8.81
CA GLY A 30 18.27 -10.39 7.88
C GLY A 30 17.72 -10.43 6.44
N GLU A 31 16.87 -11.41 6.11
CA GLU A 31 16.09 -11.43 4.88
C GLU A 31 14.83 -10.55 5.04
N THR A 32 14.57 -9.69 4.06
CA THR A 32 13.34 -8.88 3.99
C THR A 32 12.48 -9.35 2.83
N ARG A 33 11.16 -9.39 3.03
CA ARG A 33 10.17 -9.69 2.01
C ARG A 33 9.09 -8.63 2.04
N LEU A 34 8.82 -8.03 0.88
CA LEU A 34 7.79 -7.01 0.73
C LEU A 34 6.58 -7.64 0.04
N ILE A 35 5.39 -7.44 0.61
CA ILE A 35 4.11 -7.87 0.04
C ILE A 35 3.27 -6.60 -0.12
N GLU A 36 3.12 -6.10 -1.34
CA GLU A 36 2.39 -4.88 -1.68
C GLU A 36 1.03 -5.20 -2.29
N VAL A 37 0.00 -4.46 -1.88
CA VAL A 37 -1.26 -4.34 -2.60
C VAL A 37 -1.22 -3.04 -3.39
N ALA A 38 -1.28 -3.16 -4.72
CA ALA A 38 -1.24 -2.03 -5.64
C ALA A 38 -2.58 -1.88 -6.39
N TYR A 39 -3.27 -0.77 -6.17
CA TYR A 39 -4.43 -0.32 -6.93
C TYR A 39 -3.97 0.41 -8.19
N LEU A 40 -4.45 -0.03 -9.35
CA LEU A 40 -3.93 0.44 -10.64
C LEU A 40 -4.68 1.65 -11.19
N LEU A 41 -5.78 2.04 -10.55
CA LEU A 41 -6.54 3.24 -10.88
C LEU A 41 -6.70 4.12 -9.63
N PRO A 42 -6.62 5.46 -9.78
CA PRO A 42 -6.84 6.38 -8.66
C PRO A 42 -8.22 6.18 -8.03
N ASP A 43 -8.26 6.19 -6.70
CA ASP A 43 -9.47 6.12 -5.87
C ASP A 43 -10.41 4.93 -6.19
N GLN A 44 -9.87 3.83 -6.73
CA GLN A 44 -10.60 2.61 -7.06
C GLN A 44 -9.92 1.39 -6.47
N ALA A 45 -10.72 0.48 -5.89
CA ALA A 45 -10.20 -0.77 -5.32
C ALA A 45 -9.83 -1.83 -6.38
N VAL A 46 -10.24 -1.63 -7.64
CA VAL A 46 -9.93 -2.49 -8.78
C VAL A 46 -9.71 -1.66 -10.04
N PRO A 47 -8.90 -2.12 -11.01
CA PRO A 47 -8.07 -3.31 -10.96
C PRO A 47 -6.94 -3.19 -9.93
N CYS A 48 -6.57 -4.31 -9.30
CA CYS A 48 -5.52 -4.37 -8.28
C CYS A 48 -4.52 -5.50 -8.56
N GLU A 49 -3.32 -5.38 -8.00
CA GLU A 49 -2.25 -6.38 -8.02
C GLU A 49 -1.75 -6.67 -6.61
N VAL A 50 -1.28 -7.90 -6.39
CA VAL A 50 -0.41 -8.23 -5.25
C VAL A 50 0.99 -8.44 -5.79
N ARG A 51 1.91 -7.61 -5.34
CA ARG A 51 3.31 -7.60 -5.74
C ARG A 51 4.18 -8.11 -4.61
N TYR A 52 5.23 -8.82 -4.98
CA TYR A 52 6.13 -9.46 -4.04
C TYR A 52 7.58 -9.21 -4.41
N GLN A 53 8.40 -8.91 -3.41
CA GLN A 53 9.83 -8.70 -3.58
C GLN A 53 10.60 -9.41 -2.46
N LYS A 54 11.68 -10.10 -2.81
CA LYS A 54 12.62 -10.67 -1.85
C LYS A 54 13.87 -9.81 -1.80
N SER A 55 14.10 -9.13 -0.68
CA SER A 55 15.26 -8.26 -0.47
C SER A 55 15.45 -7.32 -1.67
N ASP A 56 16.56 -7.44 -2.40
CA ASP A 56 16.88 -6.62 -3.57
C ASP A 56 16.52 -7.26 -4.92
N ASP A 57 15.78 -8.38 -4.93
CA ASP A 57 15.33 -9.06 -6.14
C ASP A 57 14.30 -8.21 -6.92
N GLU A 58 13.99 -8.64 -8.15
CA GLU A 58 12.94 -8.02 -8.97
C GLU A 58 11.55 -8.20 -8.34
N VAL A 59 10.65 -7.26 -8.58
CA VAL A 59 9.26 -7.32 -8.14
C VAL A 59 8.48 -8.29 -9.02
N GLU A 60 7.82 -9.26 -8.40
CA GLU A 60 6.93 -10.21 -9.05
C GLU A 60 5.46 -9.85 -8.81
N VAL A 61 4.65 -9.85 -9.87
CA VAL A 61 3.17 -9.77 -9.75
C VAL A 61 2.64 -11.20 -9.55
N LEU A 62 2.20 -11.51 -8.33
CA LEU A 62 1.70 -12.85 -7.99
C LEU A 62 0.22 -13.00 -8.33
N TRP A 63 -0.55 -11.94 -8.12
CA TRP A 63 -1.99 -11.93 -8.35
C TRP A 63 -2.44 -10.60 -8.94
N ARG A 64 -3.53 -10.69 -9.70
CA ARG A 64 -4.25 -9.54 -10.24
C ARG A 64 -5.75 -9.80 -10.19
N ALA A 65 -6.53 -8.79 -9.86
CA ALA A 65 -7.98 -8.81 -10.05
C ALA A 65 -8.40 -7.58 -10.84
N ASP A 66 -9.19 -7.79 -11.89
CA ASP A 66 -9.65 -6.68 -12.73
C ASP A 66 -10.94 -6.04 -12.23
N ASN A 67 -11.76 -6.80 -11.49
CA ASN A 67 -13.12 -6.38 -11.11
C ASN A 67 -13.65 -7.01 -9.81
N GLN A 68 -12.78 -7.65 -9.01
CA GLN A 68 -13.17 -8.23 -7.73
C GLN A 68 -12.53 -7.46 -6.56
N GLU A 69 -13.29 -6.53 -5.99
CA GLU A 69 -12.87 -5.79 -4.79
C GLU A 69 -12.57 -6.75 -3.62
N GLY A 70 -11.56 -6.43 -2.81
CA GLY A 70 -11.15 -7.24 -1.67
C GLY A 70 -10.29 -8.46 -2.02
N PHE A 71 -10.11 -8.79 -3.31
CA PHE A 71 -9.33 -9.95 -3.73
C PHE A 71 -7.84 -9.81 -3.39
N CYS A 72 -7.22 -8.67 -3.75
CA CYS A 72 -5.79 -8.46 -3.55
C CYS A 72 -5.45 -8.33 -2.05
N GLU A 73 -6.30 -7.66 -1.28
CA GLU A 73 -6.19 -7.51 0.17
C GLU A 73 -6.28 -8.86 0.87
N SER A 74 -7.25 -9.70 0.48
CA SER A 74 -7.38 -11.06 1.02
C SER A 74 -6.14 -11.91 0.71
N LYS A 75 -5.60 -11.79 -0.50
CA LYS A 75 -4.39 -12.51 -0.92
C LYS A 75 -3.14 -12.05 -0.19
N ALA A 76 -2.95 -10.75 -0.02
CA ALA A 76 -1.83 -10.21 0.74
C ALA A 76 -1.90 -10.66 2.21
N LYS A 77 -3.07 -10.59 2.86
CA LYS A 77 -3.28 -11.10 4.23
C LYS A 77 -3.00 -12.61 4.35
N GLN A 78 -3.44 -13.39 3.37
CA GLN A 78 -3.13 -14.81 3.30
C GLN A 78 -1.61 -15.03 3.24
N MET A 79 -0.91 -14.29 2.38
CA MET A 79 0.54 -14.43 2.19
C MET A 79 1.33 -14.00 3.42
N VAL A 80 0.91 -12.93 4.13
CA VAL A 80 1.46 -12.53 5.42
C VAL A 80 1.34 -13.66 6.45
N LYS A 81 0.16 -14.29 6.55
CA LYS A 81 -0.06 -15.42 7.45
C LYS A 81 0.85 -16.61 7.12
N GLU A 82 1.02 -16.93 5.84
CA GLU A 82 1.93 -17.99 5.39
C GLU A 82 3.39 -17.67 5.74
N HIS A 83 3.83 -16.43 5.54
CA HIS A 83 5.17 -15.97 5.93
C HIS A 83 5.39 -16.08 7.45
N SER A 84 4.41 -15.67 8.25
CA SER A 84 4.48 -15.85 9.70
C SER A 84 4.54 -17.31 10.13
N GLN A 85 3.86 -18.22 9.42
CA GLN A 85 3.99 -19.67 9.66
C GLN A 85 5.39 -20.21 9.31
N TRP A 86 6.10 -19.55 8.40
CA TRP A 86 7.49 -19.86 8.06
C TRP A 86 8.52 -19.13 8.94
N GLY A 87 8.08 -18.38 9.95
CA GLY A 87 8.95 -17.74 10.93
C GLY A 87 9.21 -16.25 10.69
N PHE A 88 8.68 -15.65 9.62
CA PHE A 88 8.84 -14.21 9.39
C PHE A 88 8.01 -13.38 10.36
N THR A 89 8.58 -12.28 10.85
CA THR A 89 7.83 -11.25 11.56
C THR A 89 7.40 -10.18 10.55
N CYS A 90 6.09 -10.01 10.36
CA CYS A 90 5.53 -9.07 9.39
C CYS A 90 4.92 -7.84 10.09
N ASP A 91 5.27 -6.65 9.62
CA ASP A 91 4.60 -5.41 10.03
C ASP A 91 3.25 -5.28 9.31
N THR A 92 2.18 -5.16 10.10
CA THR A 92 0.79 -5.06 9.63
C THR A 92 0.20 -3.66 9.86
N SER A 93 1.01 -2.71 10.34
CA SER A 93 0.57 -1.35 10.70
C SER A 93 0.21 -0.48 9.51
N GLN A 94 0.53 -0.90 8.29
CA GLN A 94 0.23 -0.18 7.04
C GLN A 94 -1.07 -0.64 6.38
N GLU A 95 -1.74 -1.65 6.94
CA GLU A 95 -3.03 -2.09 6.42
C GLU A 95 -4.07 -0.97 6.56
N PRO A 96 -4.81 -0.61 5.50
CA PRO A 96 -5.78 0.47 5.57
C PRO A 96 -6.90 0.14 6.55
N GLU A 97 -7.12 1.07 7.49
CA GLU A 97 -8.19 1.04 8.48
C GLU A 97 -9.54 1.16 7.77
N GLY A 98 -10.15 0.01 7.45
CA GLY A 98 -11.38 -0.08 6.66
C GLY A 98 -11.67 -1.46 6.09
N SER A 99 -10.67 -2.36 6.09
CA SER A 99 -10.83 -3.76 5.68
C SER A 99 -11.33 -4.70 6.80
N VAL A 100 -11.53 -4.19 8.02
CA VAL A 100 -12.25 -4.89 9.09
C VAL A 100 -13.71 -4.45 9.03
N SER A 101 -14.53 -5.24 8.34
CA SER A 101 -15.98 -5.20 8.45
C SER A 101 -16.41 -5.09 9.91
N MET A 102 -17.00 -3.95 10.28
CA MET A 102 -18.14 -3.81 11.18
C MET A 102 -18.18 -4.82 12.35
N SER A 103 -17.62 -4.46 13.50
CA SER A 103 -17.98 -5.08 14.78
C SER A 103 -18.15 -4.00 15.84
N LEU A 104 -19.21 -3.20 15.66
CA LEU A 104 -19.86 -2.47 16.74
C LEU A 104 -21.37 -2.65 16.60
N TYR A 105 -21.87 -3.81 17.02
CA TYR A 105 -23.18 -4.03 17.64
C TYR A 105 -23.16 -5.34 18.41
#